data_AF-F9DMR6-F1
#
_entry.id   AF-F9DMR6-F1
#
_cell.length_a   1.000
_cell.length_b   1.000
_cell.length_c   1.000
_cell.angle_alpha   90.00
_cell.angle_beta   90.00
_cell.angle_gamma   90.00
#
_symmetry.space_group_name_H-M   'P 1'
#
loop_
_entity.id
_entity.type
_entity.pdbx_description
1 polymer ?
#
loop_
_entity_poly.entity_id
_entity_poly.type
_entity_poly.pdbx_seq_one_letter_code
_entity_poly.pdbx_strand_id
1 'polypeptide(L)'
;MKTEEIGQNNLHLLYLDSNKAFIFKDELDGIAENTSISVTYLDSRDELHQEIDKFTNVYKNGSKYYIAGPKPMVDTISISLTNNNISKQNIKKDAFFGN
;
A
#
# COMPACT_ATOMS: atom_id res chain seq x y z
N MET A 1 8.80 -6.68 33.32
CA MET A 1 8.67 -7.01 31.89
C MET A 1 8.07 -5.79 31.22
N LYS A 2 8.84 -5.07 30.40
CA LYS A 2 8.33 -3.95 29.62
C LYS A 2 7.53 -4.56 28.49
N THR A 3 6.22 -4.33 28.50
CA THR A 3 5.36 -4.58 27.35
C THR A 3 5.93 -3.75 26.21
N GLU A 4 6.48 -4.39 25.19
CA GLU A 4 6.77 -3.71 23.94
C GLU A 4 5.41 -3.29 23.38
N GLU A 5 5.10 -2.01 23.54
CA GLU A 5 4.06 -1.37 22.75
C GLU A 5 4.46 -1.55 21.29
N ILE A 6 3.84 -2.52 20.64
CA ILE A 6 3.73 -2.56 19.19
C ILE A 6 3.07 -1.24 18.82
N GLY A 7 3.88 -0.24 18.48
CA GLY A 7 3.41 1.03 17.99
C GLY A 7 2.40 0.75 16.88
N GLN A 8 1.16 1.21 17.07
CA GLN A 8 0.06 1.07 16.12
C GLN A 8 0.42 1.80 14.82
N ASN A 9 1.22 1.17 13.95
CA ASN A 9 1.38 1.63 12.58
C ASN A 9 0.09 1.31 11.82
N ASN A 10 -0.90 2.19 11.98
CA ASN A 10 -2.23 2.04 11.41
C ASN A 10 -2.27 2.28 9.89
N LEU A 11 -1.16 2.70 9.28
CA LEU A 11 -1.04 2.97 7.86
C LEU A 11 0.28 2.41 7.30
N HIS A 12 0.16 1.54 6.30
CA HIS A 12 1.29 1.08 5.48
C HIS A 12 1.13 1.63 4.06
N LEU A 13 2.14 2.34 3.57
CA LEU A 13 2.22 2.88 2.22
C LEU A 13 3.18 2.03 1.39
N LEU A 14 2.68 1.47 0.28
CA LEU A 14 3.51 0.88 -0.77
C LEU A 14 3.72 1.91 -1.87
N TYR A 15 4.96 2.37 -2.06
CA TYR A 15 5.30 3.32 -3.12
C TYR A 15 6.09 2.61 -4.22
N LEU A 16 5.43 2.34 -5.35
CA LEU A 16 6.03 1.75 -6.54
C LEU A 16 6.60 2.82 -7.46
N ASP A 17 7.90 2.71 -7.76
CA ASP A 17 8.55 3.45 -8.85
C ASP A 17 9.59 2.57 -9.54
N SER A 18 9.27 2.12 -10.75
CA SER A 18 10.15 1.23 -11.52
C SER A 18 11.46 1.87 -11.99
N ASN A 19 11.55 3.21 -11.98
CA ASN A 19 12.79 3.92 -12.28
C ASN A 19 13.67 4.12 -11.04
N LYS A 20 13.20 3.69 -9.86
CA LYS A 20 13.88 3.87 -8.56
C LYS A 20 14.24 5.32 -8.25
N ALA A 21 13.51 6.28 -8.84
CA ALA A 21 13.76 7.69 -8.63
C ALA A 21 13.20 8.14 -7.27
N PHE A 22 12.06 7.57 -6.87
CA PHE A 22 11.39 7.80 -5.58
C PHE A 22 11.41 9.29 -5.20
N ILE A 23 10.88 10.13 -6.09
CA ILE A 23 11.06 11.59 -6.05
C ILE A 23 10.53 12.27 -4.78
N PHE A 24 9.70 11.57 -3.99
CA PHE A 24 9.15 12.04 -2.72
C PHE A 24 9.73 11.31 -1.50
N LYS A 25 10.84 10.60 -1.66
CA LYS A 25 11.41 9.73 -0.62
C LYS A 25 11.77 10.53 0.63
N ASP A 26 12.44 11.66 0.48
CA ASP A 26 12.89 12.46 1.62
C ASP A 26 11.69 13.04 2.41
N GLU A 27 10.64 13.48 1.72
CA GLU A 27 9.42 13.96 2.35
C GLU A 27 8.64 12.83 3.04
N LEU A 28 8.52 11.67 2.38
CA LEU A 28 7.82 10.51 2.94
C LEU A 28 8.56 9.91 4.15
N ASP A 29 9.88 9.85 4.10
CA ASP A 29 10.71 9.41 5.21
C ASP A 29 10.60 10.40 6.38
N GLY A 30 10.64 11.71 6.10
CA GLY A 30 10.42 12.73 7.13
C GLY A 30 9.02 12.65 7.79
N ILE A 31 7.99 12.29 7.03
CA ILE A 31 6.64 12.02 7.58
C ILE A 31 6.66 10.74 8.42
N ALA A 32 7.29 9.67 7.94
CA ALA A 32 7.37 8.38 8.62
C ALA A 32 8.13 8.46 9.96
N GLU A 33 9.13 9.34 10.08
CA GLU A 33 9.84 9.58 11.34
C GLU A 33 8.96 10.20 12.44
N ASN A 34 7.95 10.97 12.04
CA ASN A 34 7.13 11.77 12.96
C ASN A 34 5.70 11.23 13.13
N THR A 35 5.34 10.18 12.40
CA THR A 35 3.99 9.60 12.39
C THR A 35 4.04 8.07 12.44
N SER A 36 2.94 7.42 12.78
CA SER A 36 2.83 5.95 12.74
C SER A 36 2.60 5.40 11.33
N ILE A 37 3.34 5.89 10.35
CA ILE A 37 3.27 5.48 8.94
C ILE A 37 4.51 4.66 8.60
N SER A 38 4.32 3.47 8.03
CA SER A 38 5.40 2.69 7.43
C SER A 38 5.38 2.87 5.92
N VAL A 39 6.51 3.22 5.32
CA VAL A 39 6.65 3.34 3.87
C VAL A 39 7.55 2.22 3.35
N THR A 40 7.08 1.47 2.36
CA THR A 40 7.87 0.48 1.63
C THR A 40 8.02 0.95 0.19
N TYR A 41 9.26 1.20 -0.20
CA TYR A 41 9.62 1.56 -1.57
C TYR A 41 9.82 0.30 -2.40
N LEU A 42 9.13 0.20 -3.52
CA LEU A 42 9.12 -0.96 -4.40
C LEU A 42 9.57 -0.52 -5.78
N ASP A 43 10.38 -1.34 -6.44
CA ASP A 43 10.82 -1.06 -7.81
C ASP A 43 10.21 -2.01 -8.86
N SER A 44 9.55 -3.07 -8.40
CA SER A 44 8.96 -4.07 -9.27
C SER A 44 7.49 -4.36 -8.96
N ARG A 45 6.75 -4.78 -9.98
CA ARG A 45 5.38 -5.23 -9.82
C ARG A 45 5.29 -6.55 -9.05
N ASP A 46 6.30 -7.39 -9.14
CA ASP A 46 6.33 -8.68 -8.45
C ASP A 46 6.41 -8.49 -6.94
N GLU A 47 7.26 -7.58 -6.45
CA GLU A 47 7.31 -7.22 -5.03
C GLU A 47 6.00 -6.58 -4.55
N LEU A 48 5.37 -5.74 -5.39
CA LEU A 48 4.05 -5.19 -5.08
C LEU A 48 3.00 -6.28 -4.88
N HIS A 49 2.98 -7.29 -5.75
CA HIS A 49 2.07 -8.43 -5.62
C HIS A 49 2.35 -9.24 -4.34
N GLN A 50 3.61 -9.47 -4.00
CA GLN A 50 4.00 -10.16 -2.77
C GLN A 50 3.53 -9.40 -1.51
N GLU A 51 3.71 -8.08 -1.45
CA GLU A 51 3.23 -7.28 -0.32
C GLU A 51 1.71 -7.20 -0.26
N ILE A 52 1.01 -7.15 -1.40
CA ILE A 52 -0.47 -7.26 -1.44
C ILE A 52 -0.94 -8.58 -0.83
N ASP A 53 -0.34 -9.71 -1.23
CA ASP A 53 -0.73 -11.02 -0.72
C ASP A 53 -0.44 -11.14 0.78
N LYS A 54 0.71 -10.65 1.23
CA LYS A 54 1.07 -10.58 2.65
C LYS A 54 0.05 -9.76 3.45
N PHE A 55 -0.28 -8.54 3.01
CA PHE A 55 -1.22 -7.68 3.72
C PHE A 55 -2.65 -8.22 3.73
N THR A 56 -3.12 -8.75 2.61
CA THR A 56 -4.46 -9.35 2.54
C THR A 56 -4.58 -10.59 3.42
N ASN A 57 -3.51 -11.38 3.58
CA ASN A 57 -3.48 -12.51 4.51
C ASN A 57 -3.51 -12.08 5.98
N VAL A 58 -2.78 -11.02 6.34
CA VAL A 58 -2.70 -10.52 7.73
C VAL A 58 -3.97 -9.77 8.12
N TYR A 59 -4.40 -8.80 7.31
CA TYR A 59 -5.44 -7.84 7.69
C TYR A 59 -6.83 -8.16 7.14
N LYS A 60 -6.91 -8.89 6.02
CA LYS A 60 -8.17 -9.33 5.40
C LYS A 60 -9.16 -8.15 5.28
N ASN A 61 -10.42 -8.38 5.64
CA ASN A 61 -11.49 -7.37 5.66
C ASN A 61 -11.49 -6.46 6.90
N GLY A 62 -10.53 -6.60 7.81
CA GLY A 62 -10.35 -5.73 8.98
C GLY A 62 -9.66 -4.41 8.66
N SER A 63 -9.21 -4.20 7.42
CA SER A 63 -8.53 -2.98 6.97
C SER A 63 -9.14 -2.43 5.69
N LYS A 64 -8.82 -1.17 5.40
CA LYS A 64 -9.18 -0.49 4.16
C LYS A 64 -7.95 -0.39 3.27
N TYR A 65 -8.13 -0.67 1.99
CA TYR A 65 -7.09 -0.67 0.98
C TYR A 65 -7.34 0.51 0.04
N TYR A 66 -6.35 1.37 -0.09
CA TYR A 66 -6.39 2.56 -0.93
C TYR A 66 -5.40 2.37 -2.09
N ILE A 67 -5.86 2.59 -3.32
CA ILE A 67 -5.04 2.40 -4.52
C ILE A 67 -5.13 3.67 -5.34
N ALA A 68 -3.99 4.29 -5.62
CA ALA A 68 -3.86 5.46 -6.47
C ALA A 68 -2.82 5.21 -7.56
N GLY A 69 -3.09 5.62 -8.80
CA GLY A 69 -2.15 5.46 -9.90
C GLY A 69 -2.79 5.39 -11.29
N PRO A 70 -2.03 5.01 -12.34
CA PRO A 70 -2.57 4.82 -13.67
C PRO A 70 -3.73 3.82 -13.69
N LYS A 71 -4.80 4.13 -14.44
CA LYS A 71 -6.01 3.30 -14.51
C LYS A 71 -5.74 1.78 -14.66
N PRO A 72 -4.85 1.32 -15.58
CA PRO A 72 -4.56 -0.11 -15.71
C PRO A 72 -4.02 -0.74 -14.42
N MET A 73 -3.15 -0.04 -13.70
CA MET A 73 -2.59 -0.51 -12.42
C MET A 73 -3.67 -0.60 -11.35
N VAL A 74 -4.51 0.44 -11.22
CA VAL A 74 -5.60 0.47 -10.25
C VAL A 74 -6.59 -0.67 -10.48
N ASP A 75 -6.94 -0.93 -11.74
CA ASP A 75 -7.85 -2.01 -12.10
C ASP A 75 -7.23 -3.39 -11.79
N THR A 76 -5.96 -3.62 -12.14
CA THR A 76 -5.24 -4.88 -11.84
C THR A 76 -5.15 -5.15 -10.33
N ILE A 77 -4.77 -4.15 -9.53
CA ILE A 77 -4.65 -4.31 -8.07
C ILE A 77 -6.03 -4.54 -7.45
N SER A 78 -7.05 -3.83 -7.91
CA SER A 78 -8.43 -4.02 -7.43
C SER A 78 -8.95 -5.44 -7.69
N ILE A 79 -8.59 -6.04 -8.83
CA ILE A 79 -8.91 -7.44 -9.15
C ILE A 79 -8.16 -8.37 -8.20
N SER A 80 -6.84 -8.16 -8.00
CA SER A 80 -6.03 -8.97 -7.09
C SER A 80 -6.58 -8.95 -5.65
N LEU A 81 -6.94 -7.78 -5.11
CA LEU A 81 -7.58 -7.68 -3.79
C LEU A 81 -8.91 -8.43 -3.72
N THR A 82 -9.73 -8.33 -4.78
CA THR A 82 -11.02 -9.04 -4.83
C THR A 82 -10.82 -10.56 -4.89
N ASN A 83 -9.83 -11.03 -5.65
CA ASN A 83 -9.46 -12.45 -5.73
C ASN A 83 -8.92 -12.97 -4.37
N ASN A 84 -8.30 -12.10 -3.58
CA ASN A 84 -7.89 -12.35 -2.20
C ASN A 84 -9.05 -12.17 -1.18
N ASN A 85 -10.30 -12.24 -1.62
CA ASN A 85 -11.52 -12.16 -0.79
C ASN A 85 -11.68 -10.85 0.00
N ILE A 86 -11.06 -9.77 -0.47
CA ILE A 86 -11.31 -8.43 0.08
C ILE A 86 -12.63 -7.89 -0.47
N SER A 87 -13.53 -7.51 0.44
CA SER A 87 -14.81 -6.91 0.09
C SER A 87 -14.62 -5.59 -0.63
N LYS A 88 -15.40 -5.36 -1.69
CA LYS A 88 -15.37 -4.13 -2.49
C LYS A 88 -15.57 -2.86 -1.65
N GLN A 89 -16.30 -2.94 -0.54
CA GLN A 89 -16.51 -1.80 0.36
C GLN A 89 -15.21 -1.32 1.04
N ASN A 90 -14.25 -2.22 1.20
CA ASN A 90 -12.94 -1.99 1.80
C ASN A 90 -11.88 -1.55 0.78
N ILE A 91 -12.21 -1.51 -0.51
CA ILE A 91 -11.30 -1.10 -1.59
C ILE A 91 -11.70 0.29 -2.06
N LYS A 92 -10.77 1.25 -1.93
CA LYS A 92 -10.91 2.63 -2.42
C LYS A 92 -9.94 2.85 -3.56
N LYS A 93 -10.45 3.37 -4.68
CA LYS A 93 -9.72 3.51 -5.94
C LYS A 93 -9.68 4.98 -6.33
N ASP A 94 -8.50 5.44 -6.70
CA ASP A 94 -8.26 6.73 -7.32
C ASP A 94 -7.43 6.54 -8.59
N ALA A 95 -8.13 6.37 -9.70
CA ALA A 95 -7.50 6.18 -11.00
C ALA A 95 -7.18 7.53 -11.62
N PHE A 96 -5.91 7.72 -11.98
CA PHE A 96 -5.51 8.90 -12.73
C PHE A 96 -6.05 8.77 -14.16
N PHE A 97 -6.94 9.69 -14.54
CA PHE A 97 -7.44 9.81 -15.89
C PHE A 97 -6.57 10.82 -16.64
N GLY A 98 -5.54 10.31 -17.34
CA GLY A 98 -4.80 11.07 -18.34
C GLY A 98 -5.43 10.84 -19.71
N ASN A 99 -5.62 11.92 -20.48
CA ASN A 99 -6.15 11.89 -21.85
C ASN A 99 -5.22 11.14 -22.81
#